data_AF-A0A365GW04-F1
#
_entry.id   AF-A0A365GW04-F1
#
_cell.length_a   1.000
_cell.length_b   1.000
_cell.length_c   1.000
_cell.angle_alpha   90.00
_cell.angle_beta   90.00
_cell.angle_gamma   90.00
#
_symmetry.space_group_name_H-M   'P 1'
#
loop_
_entity.id
_entity.type
_entity.pdbx_description
1 polymer ?
#
loop_
_entity_poly.entity_id
_entity_poly.type
_entity_poly.pdbx_seq_one_letter_code
_entity_poly.pdbx_strand_id
1 'polypeptide(L)' 'MPADSTALLAHAHTLGADADALAECAVRLRDLAARLRAHDAAPPWLYETMNAHITACVVASTDLAEAAARMRNYADLVR' A
#
# COMPACT_ATOMS: atom_id res chain seq x y z
N MET A 1 26.01 -12.08 -11.57
CA MET A 1 25.37 -12.84 -10.48
C MET A 1 23.89 -12.93 -10.82
N PRO A 2 23.34 -14.09 -11.21
CA PRO A 2 21.88 -14.22 -11.27
C PRO A 2 21.35 -13.94 -9.86
N ALA A 3 20.33 -13.09 -9.76
CA ALA A 3 19.67 -12.86 -8.48
C ALA A 3 19.14 -14.20 -7.98
N ASP A 4 19.49 -14.58 -6.74
CA ASP A 4 19.01 -15.81 -6.13
C ASP A 4 17.47 -15.77 -6.12
N SER A 5 16.84 -16.70 -6.83
CA SER A 5 15.37 -16.80 -6.93
C SER A 5 14.72 -16.82 -5.53
N THR A 6 15.41 -17.38 -4.54
CA THR A 6 15.00 -17.37 -3.13
C THR A 6 14.94 -15.95 -2.55
N ALA A 7 15.97 -15.13 -2.81
CA ALA A 7 16.01 -13.74 -2.35
C ALA A 7 14.95 -12.87 -3.05
N LEU A 8 14.70 -13.12 -4.35
CA LEU A 8 13.63 -12.45 -5.10
C LEU A 8 12.25 -12.76 -4.53
N LEU A 9 11.98 -14.03 -4.20
CA LEU A 9 10.72 -14.43 -3.57
C LEU A 9 10.55 -13.85 -2.17
N ALA A 10 11.63 -13.78 -1.38
CA ALA A 10 11.60 -13.15 -0.06
C ALA A 10 11.26 -11.66 -0.14
N HIS A 11 11.91 -10.91 -1.04
CA HIS A 11 11.58 -9.50 -1.28
C HIS A 11 10.16 -9.31 -1.80
N ALA A 12 9.70 -10.15 -2.74
CA ALA A 12 8.34 -10.10 -3.23
C ALA A 12 7.30 -10.35 -2.12
N HIS A 13 7.62 -11.20 -1.14
CA HIS A 13 6.78 -11.42 0.03
C HIS A 13 6.71 -10.17 0.92
N THR A 14 7.86 -9.56 1.25
CA THR A 14 7.91 -8.31 2.03
C THR A 14 7.11 -7.20 1.36
N LEU A 15 7.32 -6.96 0.06
CA LEU A 15 6.57 -5.94 -0.69
C LEU A 15 5.07 -6.22 -0.71
N GLY A 16 4.67 -7.49 -0.79
CA GLY A 16 3.26 -7.87 -0.67
C GLY A 16 2.68 -7.56 0.71
N ALA A 17 3.40 -7.90 1.79
CA ALA A 17 2.98 -7.59 3.15
C ALA A 17 2.88 -6.07 3.41
N ASP A 18 3.82 -5.30 2.88
CA ASP A 18 3.80 -3.83 2.97
C ASP A 18 2.63 -3.24 2.18
N ALA A 19 2.32 -3.80 1.01
CA ALA A 19 1.14 -3.42 0.22
C ALA A 19 -0.16 -3.64 1.00
N ASP A 20 -0.31 -4.80 1.64
CA ASP A 20 -1.48 -5.15 2.44
C ASP A 20 -1.61 -4.21 3.66
N ALA A 21 -0.51 -3.93 4.35
CA ALA A 21 -0.49 -3.02 5.49
C ALA A 21 -0.90 -1.59 5.11
N LEU A 22 -0.45 -1.10 3.95
CA LEU A 22 -0.84 0.21 3.43
C LEU A 22 -2.30 0.25 2.97
N ALA A 23 -2.81 -0.84 2.38
CA ALA A 23 -4.22 -0.95 2.01
C ALA A 23 -5.11 -0.92 3.26
N GLU A 24 -4.73 -1.63 4.33
CA GLU A 24 -5.45 -1.59 5.62
C GLU A 24 -5.38 -0.20 6.26
N CYS A 25 -4.22 0.47 6.18
CA CYS A 25 -4.07 1.86 6.63
C CYS A 25 -5.05 2.78 5.89
N ALA A 26 -5.15 2.68 4.57
CA ALA A 26 -6.10 3.46 3.77
C ALA A 26 -7.56 3.20 4.17
N VAL A 27 -7.93 1.96 4.49
CA VAL A 27 -9.26 1.61 4.98
C VAL A 27 -9.54 2.29 6.34
N ARG A 28 -8.60 2.19 7.28
CA ARG A 28 -8.74 2.84 8.60
C ARG A 28 -8.84 4.36 8.50
N LEU A 29 -8.06 4.98 7.61
CA LEU A 29 -8.14 6.41 7.36
C LEU A 29 -9.47 6.83 6.73
N ARG A 30 -10.05 6.00 5.84
CA ARG A 30 -11.39 6.26 5.27
C ARG A 30 -12.48 6.20 6.33
N ASP A 31 -12.43 5.23 7.23
CA ASP A 31 -13.36 5.15 8.37
C ASP A 31 -13.24 6.39 9.26
N LEU A 32 -12.02 6.79 9.59
CA LEU A 32 -11.78 7.99 10.38
C LEU A 32 -12.28 9.25 9.67
N ALA A 33 -12.06 9.38 8.35
CA ALA A 33 -12.52 10.52 7.57
C ALA A 33 -14.05 10.59 7.51
N ALA A 34 -14.74 9.44 7.43
CA ALA A 34 -16.19 9.37 7.47
C ALA A 34 -16.75 9.81 8.83
N ARG A 35 -16.14 9.34 9.92
CA ARG A 35 -16.50 9.75 11.29
C ARG A 35 -16.26 11.24 11.51
N LEU A 36 -15.14 11.76 11.03
CA LEU A 36 -14.78 13.17 11.14
C LEU A 36 -15.77 14.07 10.39
N ARG A 37 -16.24 13.66 9.20
CA ARG A 37 -17.26 14.38 8.44
C ARG A 37 -18.60 14.52 9.17
N ALA A 38 -18.91 13.60 10.09
CA ALA A 38 -20.11 13.69 10.91
C ALA A 38 -19.99 14.68 12.08
N HIS A 39 -18.80 15.27 12.29
CA HIS A 39 -18.55 16.27 13.32
C HIS A 39 -18.44 17.67 12.73
N ASP A 40 -19.41 18.55 13.04
CA ASP A 40 -19.46 19.95 12.58
C ASP A 40 -18.26 20.81 13.03
N ALA A 41 -17.51 20.35 14.03
CA ALA A 41 -16.32 21.05 14.53
C ALA A 41 -15.04 20.76 13.72
N ALA A 42 -15.09 19.84 12.74
CA ALA A 42 -13.91 19.46 11.97
C ALA A 42 -13.53 20.55 10.95
N PRO A 43 -12.28 21.05 10.95
CA PRO A 43 -11.84 22.01 9.97
C PRO A 43 -11.83 21.40 8.54
N PRO A 44 -12.20 22.16 7.50
CA PRO A 44 -12.22 21.65 6.12
C PRO A 44 -10.86 21.12 5.62
N TRP A 45 -9.76 21.78 6.02
CA TRP A 45 -8.40 21.38 5.64
C TRP A 45 -8.02 19.99 6.13
N LEU A 46 -8.64 19.51 7.22
CA LEU A 46 -8.34 18.20 7.80
C LEU A 46 -8.84 17.09 6.88
N TYR A 47 -10.02 17.27 6.28
CA TYR A 47 -10.56 16.31 5.32
C TYR A 47 -9.69 16.21 4.07
N GLU A 48 -9.24 17.35 3.53
CA GLU A 48 -8.35 17.38 2.35
C GLU A 48 -7.02 16.68 2.64
N THR A 49 -6.42 16.94 3.79
CA THR A 49 -5.18 16.31 4.24
C THR A 49 -5.35 14.79 4.37
N MET A 50 -6.43 14.35 5.02
CA MET A 50 -6.75 12.92 5.14
C MET A 50 -6.93 12.26 3.78
N ASN A 51 -7.64 12.91 2.86
CA ASN A 51 -7.86 12.40 1.52
C ASN A 51 -6.56 12.27 0.72
N ALA A 52 -5.63 13.23 0.87
CA ALA A 52 -4.30 13.16 0.28
C ALA A 52 -3.50 11.95 0.83
N HIS A 53 -3.52 11.71 2.14
CA HIS A 53 -2.86 10.55 2.74
C HIS A 53 -3.51 9.21 2.35
N ILE A 54 -4.84 9.13 2.30
CA ILE A 54 -5.55 7.95 1.80
C ILE A 54 -5.10 7.65 0.37
N THR A 55 -5.03 8.66 -0.49
CA THR A 55 -4.59 8.51 -1.88
C THR A 55 -3.15 8.02 -1.94
N ALA A 56 -2.25 8.58 -1.14
CA ALA A 56 -0.86 8.15 -1.08
C ALA A 56 -0.72 6.67 -0.65
N CYS A 57 -1.46 6.23 0.38
CA CYS A 57 -1.46 4.82 0.80
C CYS A 57 -2.00 3.88 -0.27
N VAL A 58 -3.04 4.29 -1.01
CA VAL A 58 -3.62 3.48 -2.10
C VAL A 58 -2.65 3.36 -3.28
N VAL A 59 -2.00 4.46 -3.67
CA VAL A 59 -1.01 4.44 -4.75
C VAL A 59 0.18 3.56 -4.34
N ALA A 60 0.75 3.80 -3.16
CA ALA A 60 1.89 3.05 -2.68
C ALA A 60 1.59 1.54 -2.52
N SER A 61 0.42 1.17 -1.97
CA SER A 61 0.03 -0.25 -1.90
C SER A 61 -0.09 -0.90 -3.28
N THR A 62 -0.63 -0.18 -4.27
CA THR A 62 -0.74 -0.67 -5.65
C THR A 62 0.65 -0.88 -6.27
N ASP A 63 1.54 0.09 -6.13
CA ASP A 63 2.90 0.04 -6.67
C ASP A 63 3.71 -1.12 -6.06
N LEU A 64 3.60 -1.31 -4.73
CA LEU A 64 4.27 -2.41 -4.02
C LEU A 64 3.70 -3.78 -4.43
N ALA A 65 2.38 -3.89 -4.57
CA ALA A 65 1.74 -5.13 -5.03
C ALA A 65 2.17 -5.49 -6.47
N GLU A 66 2.26 -4.49 -7.35
CA GLU A 66 2.75 -4.68 -8.72
C GLU A 66 4.23 -5.08 -8.73
N ALA A 67 5.08 -4.41 -7.95
CA ALA A 67 6.50 -4.75 -7.83
C ALA A 67 6.68 -6.19 -7.32
N ALA A 68 5.92 -6.58 -6.30
CA ALA A 68 5.90 -7.94 -5.77
C ALA A 68 5.50 -8.97 -6.83
N ALA A 69 4.48 -8.68 -7.65
CA ALA A 69 4.05 -9.56 -8.73
C ALA A 69 5.12 -9.69 -9.82
N ARG A 70 5.75 -8.58 -10.23
CA ARG A 70 6.86 -8.60 -11.20
C ARG A 70 8.06 -9.39 -10.69
N MET A 71 8.40 -9.28 -9.40
CA MET A 71 9.49 -10.03 -8.79
C MET A 71 9.20 -11.54 -8.75
N ARG A 72 7.97 -11.96 -8.41
CA ARG A 72 7.56 -13.37 -8.47
C ARG A 72 7.69 -13.93 -9.88
N ASN A 73 7.17 -13.21 -10.87
CA ASN A 73 7.26 -13.62 -12.27
C ASN A 73 8.72 -13.77 -12.73
N TYR A 74 9.60 -12.85 -12.32
CA TYR A 74 11.02 -12.95 -12.66
C TYR A 74 11.71 -14.13 -11.95
N ALA A 75 11.38 -14.38 -10.68
CA ALA A 75 11.90 -15.52 -9.94
C ALA A 75 11.50 -16.87 -10.58
N ASP A 76 10.28 -16.97 -11.11
CA ASP A 76 9.79 -18.15 -11.82
C ASP A 76 10.47 -18.36 -13.19
N LEU A 77 10.86 -17.27 -13.87
CA LEU A 77 11.58 -17.34 -15.15
C LEU A 77 13.05 -17.75 -15.01
N VAL A 78 13.66 -17.50 -13.85
CA VAL A 78 15.09 -17.76 -13.58
C VAL A 78 15.29 -19.06 -12.78
N ARG A 79 14.20 -19.69 -12.35
CA ARG A 79 14.19 -21.00 -11.68
C ARG A 79 14.39 -22.15 -12.67
#